data_AF-A3EY09-F1
#
_entry.id   AF-A3EY09-F1
#
_cell.length_a   1.000
_cell.length_b   1.000
_cell.length_c   1.000
_cell.angle_alpha   90.00
_cell.angle_beta   90.00
_cell.angle_gamma   90.00
#
_symmetry.space_group_name_H-M   'P 1'
#
loop_
_entity.id
_entity.type
_entity.pdbx_description
1 polymer ?
#
loop_
_entity_poly.entity_id
_entity_poly.type
_entity_poly.pdbx_seq_one_letter_code
_entity_poly.pdbx_strand_id
1 'polypeptide(L)'
;VVRNWVDATANLHYISSGFDQETAAVMMSRMVVSRAESDDGPDVMRWADRMLIRLCQKFGEYNKDDPNSFRLPENFSLYPQFLYHLRRSQFLQVFNNSPDETSFYRHVLMREDLTQSLIMIQPILYSYSFNGPPEPVLLDTSSIQPDRILLMDTFFQILIFHGETIAQWRAQRYQEMPEYDNFRQLLEAPVTDAQEILANRFPMPRYIDTEQGGSQARFLLSKVNPSQTHNNMYAYGGVAMSPQSTEGAPVLTDDVSLQVFMEHLKKLAVSSTS
;
A
#
# COMPACT_ATOMS: atom_id res chain seq x y z
N VAL A 1 26.17 -1.95 -22.25
CA VAL A 1 25.92 -0.88 -21.26
C VAL A 1 27.26 -0.49 -20.65
N VAL A 2 27.77 0.70 -20.95
CA VAL A 2 29.04 1.20 -20.38
C VAL A 2 28.74 1.75 -18.99
N ARG A 3 29.30 1.15 -17.93
CA ARG A 3 29.21 1.69 -16.57
C ARG A 3 30.25 2.81 -16.45
N ASN A 4 29.80 4.06 -16.43
CA ASN A 4 30.67 5.18 -16.12
C ASN A 4 31.02 5.15 -14.64
N TRP A 5 32.30 5.17 -14.32
CA TRP A 5 32.76 5.30 -12.93
C TRP A 5 32.52 6.74 -12.49
N VAL A 6 31.70 6.91 -11.45
CA VAL A 6 31.29 8.24 -10.95
C VAL A 6 31.87 8.43 -9.56
N ASP A 7 32.65 9.50 -9.37
CA ASP A 7 33.07 9.94 -8.04
C ASP A 7 31.89 10.57 -7.29
N ALA A 8 31.58 10.03 -6.11
CA ALA A 8 30.46 10.49 -5.28
C ALA A 8 30.62 11.92 -4.75
N THR A 9 31.84 12.46 -4.74
CA THR A 9 32.11 13.83 -4.33
C THR A 9 31.98 14.84 -5.47
N ALA A 10 32.28 14.43 -6.71
CA ALA A 10 32.28 15.32 -7.87
C ALA A 10 30.96 15.29 -8.66
N ASN A 11 30.21 14.19 -8.61
CA ASN A 11 29.15 13.91 -9.58
C ASN A 11 27.89 13.31 -8.95
N LEU A 12 27.41 13.90 -7.85
CA LEU A 12 26.21 13.47 -7.13
C LEU A 12 24.97 13.38 -8.05
N HIS A 13 24.85 14.27 -9.04
CA HIS A 13 23.76 14.25 -10.02
C HIS A 13 23.69 12.94 -10.82
N TYR A 14 24.83 12.41 -11.27
CA TYR A 14 24.86 11.14 -12.02
C TYR A 14 24.46 9.96 -11.13
N ILE A 15 24.89 9.95 -9.86
CA ILE A 15 24.47 8.93 -8.89
C ILE A 15 22.97 9.03 -8.63
N SER A 16 22.47 10.25 -8.42
CA SER A 16 21.04 10.51 -8.22
C SER A 16 20.23 9.99 -9.41
N SER A 17 20.61 10.31 -10.65
CA SER A 17 19.89 9.86 -11.85
C SER A 17 19.88 8.34 -12.08
N GLY A 18 20.85 7.61 -11.50
CA GLY A 18 20.93 6.16 -11.60
C GLY A 18 20.20 5.41 -10.50
N PHE A 19 19.55 6.13 -9.56
CA PHE A 19 18.83 5.49 -8.46
C PHE A 19 17.50 4.91 -8.94
N ASP A 20 17.34 3.61 -8.68
CA ASP A 20 16.12 2.85 -8.90
C ASP A 20 15.43 2.64 -7.53
N GLN A 21 14.37 3.41 -7.29
CA GLN A 21 13.61 3.36 -6.04
C GLN A 21 12.90 2.03 -5.77
N GLU A 22 12.49 1.32 -6.81
CA GLU A 22 11.80 0.03 -6.68
C GLU A 22 12.79 -1.03 -6.20
N THR A 23 13.93 -1.12 -6.89
CA THR A 23 15.00 -2.04 -6.50
C THR A 23 15.54 -1.70 -5.12
N ALA A 24 15.72 -0.40 -4.81
CA ALA A 24 16.15 0.04 -3.49
C ALA A 24 15.15 -0.34 -2.40
N ALA A 25 13.84 -0.21 -2.64
CA ALA A 25 12.81 -0.58 -1.68
C ALA A 25 12.81 -2.09 -1.39
N VAL A 26 12.97 -2.94 -2.41
CA VAL A 26 13.07 -4.39 -2.22
C VAL A 26 14.33 -4.76 -1.47
N MET A 27 15.48 -4.18 -1.82
CA MET A 27 16.74 -4.42 -1.11
C MET A 27 16.66 -3.97 0.35
N MET A 28 16.08 -2.79 0.60
CA MET A 28 15.81 -2.29 1.95
C MET A 28 14.91 -3.26 2.73
N SER A 29 13.86 -3.77 2.11
CA SER A 29 12.93 -4.73 2.73
C SER A 29 13.63 -6.02 3.12
N ARG A 30 14.54 -6.53 2.28
CA ARG A 30 15.36 -7.71 2.61
C ARG A 30 16.34 -7.43 3.75
N MET A 31 17.00 -6.28 3.76
CA MET A 31 17.89 -5.91 4.87
C MET A 31 17.13 -5.77 6.20
N VAL A 32 15.94 -5.20 6.15
CA VAL A 32 15.03 -5.09 7.30
C VAL A 32 14.65 -6.48 7.82
N VAL A 33 14.21 -7.38 6.95
CA VAL A 33 13.83 -8.74 7.34
C VAL A 33 15.03 -9.51 7.92
N SER A 34 16.20 -9.43 7.28
CA SER A 34 17.42 -10.07 7.78
C SER A 34 17.83 -9.55 9.16
N ARG A 35 17.72 -8.24 9.41
CA ARG A 35 17.98 -7.67 10.75
C ARG A 35 16.95 -8.12 11.77
N ALA A 36 15.68 -8.20 11.38
CA ALA A 36 14.59 -8.62 12.25
C ALA A 36 14.62 -10.12 12.64
N GLU A 37 15.62 -10.88 12.18
CA GLU A 37 15.92 -12.23 12.69
C GLU A 37 16.76 -12.20 13.97
N SER A 38 17.56 -11.14 14.18
CA SER A 38 18.47 -11.01 15.32
C SER A 38 18.12 -9.86 16.25
N ASP A 39 17.63 -8.75 15.70
CA ASP A 39 17.33 -7.51 16.41
C ASP A 39 15.83 -7.39 16.74
N ASP A 40 15.49 -6.58 17.75
CA ASP A 40 14.11 -6.29 18.12
C ASP A 40 13.38 -5.46 17.05
N GLY A 41 12.11 -5.79 16.76
CA GLY A 41 11.34 -5.20 15.67
C GLY A 41 11.28 -3.67 15.67
N PRO A 42 10.95 -3.02 16.81
CA PRO A 42 11.01 -1.57 16.98
C PRO A 42 12.36 -0.93 16.63
N ASP A 43 13.48 -1.58 16.95
CA ASP A 43 14.81 -1.06 16.66
C ASP A 43 15.14 -1.17 15.17
N VAL A 44 14.75 -2.26 14.52
CA VAL A 44 14.86 -2.41 13.06
C VAL A 44 14.03 -1.35 12.33
N MET A 45 12.82 -1.08 12.82
CA MET A 45 11.96 -0.02 12.27
C MET A 45 12.61 1.37 12.40
N ARG A 46 13.10 1.72 13.59
CA ARG A 46 13.82 2.99 13.81
C ARG A 46 15.05 3.10 12.92
N TRP A 47 15.75 1.99 12.68
CA TRP A 47 16.88 1.96 11.76
C TRP A 47 16.44 2.26 10.32
N ALA A 48 15.36 1.64 9.83
CA ALA A 48 14.81 1.92 8.51
C ALA A 48 14.37 3.39 8.38
N ASP A 49 13.69 3.94 9.38
CA ASP A 49 13.28 5.36 9.42
C ASP A 49 14.51 6.29 9.35
N ARG A 50 15.58 5.98 10.09
CA ARG A 50 16.85 6.75 10.02
C ARG A 50 17.51 6.66 8.65
N MET A 51 17.46 5.51 7.98
CA MET A 51 18.01 5.39 6.62
C MET A 51 17.21 6.24 5.63
N LEU A 52 15.87 6.23 5.75
CA LEU A 52 15.00 7.07 4.92
C LEU A 52 15.27 8.56 5.14
N ILE A 53 15.36 9.01 6.40
CA ILE A 53 15.66 10.42 6.72
C ILE A 53 17.00 10.83 6.11
N ARG A 54 18.06 10.01 6.25
CA ARG A 54 19.37 10.29 5.67
C ARG A 54 19.34 10.38 4.15
N LEU A 55 18.56 9.52 3.50
CA LEU A 55 18.37 9.56 2.04
C LEU A 55 17.67 10.87 1.64
N CYS A 56 16.59 11.25 2.33
CA CYS A 56 15.88 12.50 2.09
C CYS A 56 16.75 13.74 2.37
N GLN A 57 17.59 13.73 3.40
CA GLN A 57 18.54 14.81 3.69
C GLN A 57 19.62 14.94 2.61
N LYS A 58 20.05 13.82 2.03
CA LYS A 58 21.15 13.81 1.05
C LYS A 58 20.69 14.12 -0.38
N PHE A 59 19.51 13.66 -0.77
CA PHE A 59 19.01 13.74 -2.15
C PHE A 59 17.76 14.60 -2.32
N GLY A 60 17.15 15.06 -1.23
CA GLY A 60 16.04 16.00 -1.27
C GLY A 60 16.50 17.44 -1.46
N GLU A 61 15.64 18.23 -2.10
CA GLU A 61 15.81 19.68 -2.26
C GLU A 61 14.94 20.38 -1.23
N TYR A 62 15.52 21.25 -0.41
CA TYR A 62 14.80 21.98 0.61
C TYR A 62 15.58 23.21 1.10
N ASN A 63 14.82 24.18 1.60
CA ASN A 63 15.32 25.22 2.47
C ASN A 63 15.37 24.70 3.91
N LYS A 64 16.45 25.03 4.60
CA LYS A 64 16.67 24.63 5.98
C LYS A 64 15.52 25.11 6.87
N ASP A 65 15.04 24.23 7.74
CA ASP A 65 13.95 24.48 8.70
C ASP A 65 12.59 24.90 8.05
N ASP A 66 12.40 24.70 6.74
CA ASP A 66 11.14 24.93 6.01
C ASP A 66 10.61 23.62 5.37
N PRO A 67 9.72 22.88 6.05
CA PRO A 67 9.19 21.60 5.54
C PRO A 67 8.38 21.71 4.24
N ASN A 68 7.84 22.89 3.92
CA ASN A 68 7.02 23.08 2.71
C ASN A 68 7.87 23.19 1.44
N SER A 69 9.14 23.57 1.60
CA SER A 69 10.12 23.61 0.51
C SER A 69 10.58 22.22 0.05
N PHE A 70 10.36 21.17 0.86
CA PHE A 70 10.90 19.84 0.60
C PHE A 70 10.33 19.20 -0.67
N ARG A 71 11.23 18.84 -1.58
CA ARG A 71 10.96 18.10 -2.82
C ARG A 71 11.92 16.93 -2.97
N LEU A 72 11.44 15.87 -3.60
CA LEU A 72 12.26 14.74 -4.05
C LEU A 72 12.22 14.67 -5.57
N PRO A 73 13.32 14.30 -6.23
CA PRO A 73 13.31 13.94 -7.64
C PRO A 73 12.36 12.77 -7.92
N GLU A 74 11.85 12.67 -9.15
CA GLU A 74 10.85 11.66 -9.55
C GLU A 74 11.32 10.21 -9.29
N ASN A 75 12.61 9.94 -9.49
CA ASN A 75 13.17 8.62 -9.26
C ASN A 75 13.36 8.27 -7.77
N PHE A 76 13.04 9.20 -6.85
CA PHE A 76 13.01 8.98 -5.39
C PHE A 76 11.61 9.16 -4.79
N SER A 77 10.63 9.69 -5.52
CA SER A 77 9.37 10.18 -4.95
C SER A 77 8.48 9.08 -4.37
N LEU A 78 8.58 7.84 -4.86
CA LEU A 78 7.83 6.68 -4.36
C LEU A 78 8.57 5.96 -3.22
N TYR A 79 9.87 6.16 -3.07
CA TYR A 79 10.66 5.48 -2.04
C TYR A 79 10.11 5.69 -0.61
N PRO A 80 9.74 6.91 -0.16
CA PRO A 80 9.08 7.09 1.14
C PRO A 80 7.77 6.32 1.28
N GLN A 81 6.99 6.20 0.21
CA GLN A 81 5.73 5.46 0.20
C GLN A 81 5.97 3.96 0.38
N PHE A 82 6.96 3.38 -0.30
CA PHE A 82 7.33 1.98 -0.09
C PHE A 82 7.76 1.72 1.36
N LEU A 83 8.55 2.61 1.95
CA LEU A 83 8.99 2.50 3.35
C LEU A 83 7.82 2.64 4.33
N TYR A 84 6.83 3.48 4.01
CA TYR A 84 5.59 3.61 4.77
C TYR A 84 4.74 2.32 4.77
N HIS A 85 4.68 1.61 3.65
CA HIS A 85 3.99 0.32 3.61
C HIS A 85 4.82 -0.80 4.25
N LEU A 86 6.14 -0.83 4.01
CA LEU A 86 7.05 -1.80 4.62
C LEU A 86 6.98 -1.77 6.15
N ARG A 87 7.03 -0.60 6.78
CA ARG A 87 7.00 -0.47 8.25
C ARG A 87 5.70 -0.97 8.89
N ARG A 88 4.59 -1.01 8.14
CA ARG A 88 3.29 -1.52 8.61
C ARG A 88 3.01 -2.94 8.11
N SER A 89 3.88 -3.48 7.27
CA SER A 89 3.73 -4.82 6.72
C SER A 89 3.95 -5.89 7.80
N GLN A 90 3.42 -7.08 7.55
CA GLN A 90 3.61 -8.27 8.37
C GLN A 90 5.07 -8.78 8.42
N PHE A 91 5.97 -8.20 7.63
CA PHE A 91 7.41 -8.49 7.71
C PHE A 91 8.03 -7.91 9.00
N LEU A 92 7.52 -6.75 9.45
CA LEU A 92 7.99 -6.02 10.62
C LEU A 92 6.98 -6.04 11.77
N GLN A 93 5.71 -5.79 11.48
CA GLN A 93 4.63 -5.79 12.47
C GLN A 93 4.05 -7.19 12.59
N VAL A 94 4.65 -8.00 13.47
CA VAL A 94 4.32 -9.42 13.64
C VAL A 94 3.12 -9.66 14.57
N PHE A 95 2.54 -8.61 15.17
CA PHE A 95 1.32 -8.74 15.95
C PHE A 95 0.19 -9.35 15.11
N ASN A 96 -0.60 -10.23 15.72
CA ASN A 96 -1.67 -10.98 15.04
C ASN A 96 -1.19 -11.94 13.93
N ASN A 97 0.11 -12.27 13.90
CA ASN A 97 0.67 -13.38 13.12
C ASN A 97 1.32 -14.40 14.06
N SER A 98 1.26 -15.67 13.70
CA SER A 98 2.08 -16.69 14.35
C SER A 98 3.56 -16.56 13.94
N PRO A 99 4.51 -17.09 14.74
CA PRO A 99 5.91 -17.14 14.35
C PRO A 99 6.14 -17.88 13.02
N ASP A 100 5.38 -18.93 12.76
CA ASP A 100 5.46 -19.72 11.53
C ASP A 100 4.97 -18.94 10.31
N GLU A 101 3.85 -18.22 10.42
CA GLU A 101 3.36 -17.31 9.36
C GLU A 101 4.39 -16.22 9.05
N THR A 102 4.96 -15.61 10.09
CA THR A 102 6.00 -14.58 9.95
C THR A 102 7.20 -15.14 9.20
N SER A 103 7.66 -16.34 9.58
CA SER A 103 8.79 -17.03 8.93
C SER A 103 8.47 -17.35 7.47
N PHE A 104 7.26 -17.81 7.18
CA PHE A 104 6.78 -18.08 5.83
C PHE A 104 6.81 -16.81 4.96
N TYR A 105 6.23 -15.70 5.44
CA TYR A 105 6.23 -14.44 4.68
C TYR A 105 7.65 -13.96 4.39
N ARG A 106 8.52 -13.95 5.40
CA ARG A 106 9.93 -13.53 5.27
C ARG A 106 10.70 -14.41 4.29
N HIS A 107 10.51 -15.73 4.36
CA HIS A 107 11.14 -16.68 3.44
C HIS A 107 10.78 -16.41 1.99
N VAL A 108 9.52 -16.11 1.71
CA VAL A 108 9.05 -15.83 0.35
C VAL A 108 9.65 -14.51 -0.18
N LEU A 109 9.62 -13.43 0.61
CA LEU A 109 10.23 -12.13 0.23
C LEU A 109 11.72 -12.24 -0.13
N MET A 110 12.45 -13.13 0.56
CA MET A 110 13.88 -13.37 0.33
C MET A 110 14.17 -14.08 -1.00
N ARG A 111 13.16 -14.67 -1.64
CA ARG A 111 13.33 -15.49 -2.85
C ARG A 111 12.72 -14.87 -4.11
N GLU A 112 11.66 -14.09 -3.96
CA GLU A 112 10.89 -13.57 -5.10
C GLU A 112 11.64 -12.48 -5.90
N ASP A 113 11.14 -12.17 -7.09
CA ASP A 113 11.71 -11.12 -7.93
C ASP A 113 11.31 -9.70 -7.47
N LEU A 114 11.75 -8.67 -8.22
CA LEU A 114 11.45 -7.27 -7.95
C LEU A 114 9.93 -7.04 -7.92
N THR A 115 9.22 -7.44 -8.97
CA THR A 115 7.80 -7.16 -9.15
C THR A 115 6.96 -7.81 -8.06
N GLN A 116 7.17 -9.09 -7.78
CA GLN A 116 6.45 -9.80 -6.73
C GLN A 116 6.79 -9.26 -5.34
N SER A 117 8.05 -8.88 -5.10
CA SER A 117 8.45 -8.27 -3.82
C SER A 117 7.79 -6.90 -3.59
N LEU A 118 7.63 -6.08 -4.63
CA LEU A 118 6.91 -4.81 -4.52
C LEU A 118 5.44 -5.03 -4.15
N ILE A 119 4.78 -6.00 -4.78
CA ILE A 119 3.37 -6.35 -4.46
C ILE A 119 3.25 -6.79 -2.98
N MET A 120 4.22 -7.51 -2.45
CA MET A 120 4.25 -7.87 -1.03
C MET A 120 4.42 -6.66 -0.09
N ILE A 121 5.25 -5.69 -0.48
CA ILE A 121 5.53 -4.49 0.32
C ILE A 121 4.35 -3.54 0.29
N GLN A 122 3.88 -3.21 -0.92
CA GLN A 122 2.74 -2.35 -1.19
C GLN A 122 1.76 -3.09 -2.10
N PRO A 123 0.69 -3.67 -1.51
CA PRO A 123 -0.37 -4.32 -2.27
C PRO A 123 -0.94 -3.43 -3.37
N ILE A 124 -1.29 -4.05 -4.48
CA ILE A 124 -1.96 -3.37 -5.60
C ILE A 124 -3.49 -3.47 -5.43
N LEU A 125 -4.19 -2.43 -5.86
CA LEU A 125 -5.64 -2.35 -5.78
C LEU A 125 -6.19 -1.89 -7.13
N TYR A 126 -7.02 -2.73 -7.74
CA TYR A 126 -7.75 -2.39 -8.97
C TYR A 126 -9.21 -2.10 -8.65
N SER A 127 -9.77 -1.13 -9.35
CA SER A 127 -11.18 -0.75 -9.25
C SER A 127 -11.92 -1.06 -10.53
N TYR A 128 -13.07 -1.72 -10.38
CA TYR A 128 -13.99 -2.09 -11.45
C TYR A 128 -15.29 -1.35 -11.22
N SER A 129 -15.77 -0.67 -12.25
CA SER A 129 -17.03 0.08 -12.23
C SER A 129 -17.67 0.05 -13.61
N PHE A 130 -18.90 0.55 -13.72
CA PHE A 130 -19.53 0.73 -15.03
C PHE A 130 -18.90 1.85 -15.88
N ASN A 131 -18.08 2.70 -15.27
CA ASN A 131 -17.61 3.94 -15.88
C ASN A 131 -16.27 3.81 -16.62
N GLY A 132 -15.82 2.59 -16.91
CA GLY A 132 -14.57 2.39 -17.66
C GLY A 132 -13.96 1.00 -17.47
N PRO A 133 -12.81 0.76 -18.12
CA PRO A 133 -12.02 -0.45 -17.88
C PRO A 133 -11.47 -0.47 -16.44
N PRO A 134 -10.99 -1.64 -15.97
CA PRO A 134 -10.33 -1.73 -14.67
C PRO A 134 -9.16 -0.75 -14.56
N GLU A 135 -9.11 0.02 -13.48
CA GLU A 135 -8.06 1.02 -13.25
C GLU A 135 -7.33 0.78 -11.92
N PRO A 136 -6.00 1.01 -11.86
CA PRO A 136 -5.28 0.97 -10.59
C PRO A 136 -5.69 2.18 -9.74
N VAL A 137 -6.02 1.93 -8.48
CA VAL A 137 -6.41 2.95 -7.50
C VAL A 137 -5.46 2.95 -6.30
N LEU A 138 -5.45 4.06 -5.56
CA LEU A 138 -4.62 4.17 -4.37
C LEU A 138 -5.05 3.14 -3.33
N LEU A 139 -4.09 2.54 -2.64
CA LEU A 139 -4.33 1.66 -1.49
C LEU A 139 -4.73 2.48 -0.26
N ASP A 140 -5.92 3.06 -0.32
CA ASP A 140 -6.43 4.10 0.58
C ASP A 140 -7.93 3.91 0.83
N THR A 141 -8.41 4.28 2.01
CA THR A 141 -9.84 4.18 2.37
C THR A 141 -10.74 4.92 1.38
N SER A 142 -10.29 6.03 0.81
CA SER A 142 -11.04 6.80 -0.19
C SER A 142 -11.35 6.02 -1.48
N SER A 143 -10.60 4.95 -1.77
CA SER A 143 -10.86 4.07 -2.93
C SER A 143 -11.99 3.07 -2.69
N ILE A 144 -12.45 2.91 -1.44
CA ILE A 144 -13.54 2.01 -1.07
C ILE A 144 -14.87 2.72 -1.29
N GLN A 145 -15.46 2.48 -2.46
CA GLN A 145 -16.70 3.11 -2.92
C GLN A 145 -17.85 2.10 -3.01
N PRO A 146 -19.11 2.50 -2.73
CA PRO A 146 -20.24 1.57 -2.68
C PRO A 146 -20.63 1.00 -4.05
N ASP A 147 -20.34 1.72 -5.13
CA ASP A 147 -20.69 1.39 -6.51
C ASP A 147 -19.56 0.70 -7.30
N ARG A 148 -18.49 0.29 -6.61
CA ARG A 148 -17.31 -0.32 -7.24
C ARG A 148 -17.00 -1.70 -6.67
N ILE A 149 -16.31 -2.52 -7.47
CA ILE A 149 -15.66 -3.75 -7.02
C ILE A 149 -14.16 -3.48 -6.95
N LEU A 150 -13.49 -4.00 -5.93
CA LEU A 150 -12.06 -3.90 -5.78
C LEU A 150 -11.41 -5.27 -5.89
N LEU A 151 -10.32 -5.38 -6.64
CA LEU A 151 -9.42 -6.54 -6.62
C LEU A 151 -8.12 -6.10 -5.94
N MET A 152 -7.87 -6.62 -4.75
CA MET A 152 -6.63 -6.41 -4.01
C MET A 152 -5.72 -7.62 -4.18
N ASP A 153 -4.48 -7.38 -4.56
CA ASP A 153 -3.42 -8.38 -4.60
C ASP A 153 -2.30 -8.01 -3.62
N THR A 154 -2.13 -8.86 -2.61
CA THR A 154 -1.11 -8.72 -1.54
C THR A 154 0.06 -9.69 -1.71
N PHE A 155 0.18 -10.31 -2.89
CA PHE A 155 0.98 -11.50 -3.17
C PHE A 155 0.42 -12.76 -2.49
N PHE A 156 0.26 -12.74 -1.17
CA PHE A 156 -0.17 -13.91 -0.37
C PHE A 156 -1.68 -14.16 -0.40
N GLN A 157 -2.46 -13.12 -0.68
CA GLN A 157 -3.92 -13.16 -0.76
C GLN A 157 -4.38 -12.36 -1.97
N ILE A 158 -5.34 -12.94 -2.70
CA ILE A 158 -6.13 -12.26 -3.73
C ILE A 158 -7.53 -12.06 -3.16
N LEU A 159 -7.95 -10.81 -3.04
CA LEU A 159 -9.21 -10.44 -2.41
C LEU A 159 -10.07 -9.64 -3.38
N ILE A 160 -11.28 -10.12 -3.63
CA ILE A 160 -12.34 -9.38 -4.30
C ILE A 160 -13.27 -8.80 -3.22
N PHE A 161 -13.49 -7.49 -3.29
CA PHE A 161 -14.37 -6.76 -2.41
C PHE A 161 -15.49 -6.10 -3.20
N HIS A 162 -16.73 -6.42 -2.86
CA HIS A 162 -17.90 -5.77 -3.44
C HIS A 162 -18.37 -4.59 -2.56
N GLY A 163 -18.43 -3.39 -3.14
CA GLY A 163 -19.02 -2.23 -2.49
C GLY A 163 -20.51 -2.44 -2.14
N GLU A 164 -21.04 -1.62 -1.25
CA GLU A 164 -22.39 -1.79 -0.68
C GLU A 164 -23.48 -1.93 -1.75
N THR A 165 -23.52 -1.04 -2.73
CA THR A 165 -24.52 -1.05 -3.80
C THR A 165 -24.35 -2.28 -4.68
N ILE A 166 -23.11 -2.66 -5.01
CA ILE A 166 -22.82 -3.87 -5.79
C ILE A 166 -23.27 -5.13 -5.05
N ALA A 167 -22.99 -5.21 -3.74
CA ALA A 167 -23.40 -6.32 -2.90
C ALA A 167 -24.92 -6.46 -2.83
N GLN A 168 -25.64 -5.33 -2.69
CA GLN A 168 -27.10 -5.31 -2.72
C GLN A 168 -27.66 -5.81 -4.05
N TRP A 169 -27.12 -5.37 -5.20
CA TRP A 169 -27.55 -5.84 -6.51
C TRP A 169 -27.22 -7.32 -6.74
N ARG A 170 -26.06 -7.80 -6.26
CA ARG A 170 -25.66 -9.21 -6.31
C ARG A 170 -26.64 -10.08 -5.52
N ALA A 171 -27.05 -9.62 -4.33
CA ALA A 171 -28.01 -10.32 -3.46
C ALA A 171 -29.42 -10.38 -4.07
N GLN A 172 -29.82 -9.34 -4.81
CA GLN A 172 -31.08 -9.29 -5.56
C GLN A 172 -31.05 -10.08 -6.88
N ARG A 173 -29.91 -10.69 -7.22
CA ARG A 173 -29.72 -11.54 -8.40
C ARG A 173 -29.96 -10.81 -9.72
N TYR A 174 -29.61 -9.52 -9.80
CA TYR A 174 -29.71 -8.78 -11.06
C TYR A 174 -28.86 -9.42 -12.16
N GLN A 175 -27.73 -10.04 -11.81
CA GLN A 175 -26.85 -10.74 -12.76
C GLN A 175 -27.50 -11.96 -13.45
N GLU A 176 -28.63 -12.47 -12.94
CA GLU A 176 -29.37 -13.57 -13.58
C GLU A 176 -30.40 -13.07 -14.61
N MET A 177 -30.70 -11.76 -14.61
CA MET A 177 -31.69 -11.16 -15.48
C MET A 177 -31.04 -10.75 -16.82
N PRO A 178 -31.63 -11.10 -17.98
CA PRO A 178 -31.08 -10.74 -19.29
C PRO A 178 -30.90 -9.24 -19.51
N GLU A 179 -31.71 -8.40 -18.85
CA GLU A 179 -31.62 -6.94 -18.96
C GLU A 179 -30.35 -6.36 -18.31
N TYR A 180 -29.72 -7.08 -17.38
CA TYR A 180 -28.54 -6.63 -16.62
C TYR A 180 -27.29 -7.46 -16.95
N ASP A 181 -27.12 -7.85 -18.21
CA ASP A 181 -25.92 -8.60 -18.66
C ASP A 181 -24.61 -7.84 -18.38
N ASN A 182 -24.65 -6.51 -18.43
CA ASN A 182 -23.54 -5.65 -18.05
C ASN A 182 -23.11 -5.83 -16.59
N PHE A 183 -24.04 -6.04 -15.66
CA PHE A 183 -23.74 -6.29 -14.26
C PHE A 183 -23.12 -7.66 -14.06
N ARG A 184 -23.57 -8.68 -14.80
CA ARG A 184 -22.93 -10.00 -14.83
C ARG A 184 -21.47 -9.90 -15.29
N GLN A 185 -21.22 -9.19 -16.39
CA GLN A 185 -19.86 -8.96 -16.89
C GLN A 185 -18.98 -8.21 -15.87
N LEU A 186 -19.54 -7.21 -15.17
CA LEU A 186 -18.83 -6.48 -14.12
C LEU A 186 -18.42 -7.40 -12.95
N LEU A 187 -19.26 -8.35 -12.56
CA LEU A 187 -18.93 -9.33 -11.51
C LEU A 187 -17.89 -10.37 -11.97
N GLU A 188 -17.93 -10.78 -13.24
CA GLU A 188 -17.01 -11.78 -13.81
C GLU A 188 -15.60 -11.24 -14.08
N ALA A 189 -15.47 -9.94 -14.40
CA ALA A 189 -14.18 -9.32 -14.72
C ALA A 189 -13.10 -9.49 -13.62
N PRO A 190 -13.30 -9.08 -12.36
CA PRO A 190 -12.27 -9.24 -11.32
C PRO A 190 -12.00 -10.72 -10.98
N VAL A 191 -12.96 -11.62 -11.20
CA VAL A 191 -12.76 -13.06 -11.02
C VAL A 191 -11.82 -13.60 -12.08
N THR A 192 -11.97 -13.16 -13.33
CA THR A 192 -11.11 -13.57 -14.45
C THR A 192 -9.66 -13.15 -14.20
N ASP A 193 -9.45 -11.89 -13.82
CA ASP A 193 -8.12 -11.35 -13.53
C ASP A 193 -7.49 -12.03 -12.31
N ALA A 194 -8.30 -12.34 -11.27
CA ALA A 194 -7.85 -13.12 -10.13
C ALA A 194 -7.39 -14.53 -10.52
N GLN A 195 -8.12 -15.22 -11.39
CA GLN A 195 -7.75 -16.57 -11.85
C GLN A 195 -6.43 -16.58 -12.61
N GLU A 196 -6.15 -15.56 -13.42
CA GLU A 196 -4.88 -15.43 -14.12
C GLU A 196 -3.70 -15.32 -13.13
N ILE A 197 -3.85 -14.55 -12.06
CA ILE A 197 -2.83 -14.42 -11.01
C ILE A 197 -2.66 -15.75 -10.27
N LEU A 198 -3.76 -16.40 -9.89
CA LEU A 198 -3.75 -17.67 -9.16
C LEU A 198 -3.07 -18.80 -9.96
N ALA A 199 -3.22 -18.81 -11.28
CA ALA A 199 -2.65 -19.84 -12.15
C ALA A 199 -1.13 -19.73 -12.30
N ASN A 200 -0.57 -18.53 -12.16
CA ASN A 200 0.85 -18.26 -12.45
C ASN A 200 1.71 -18.08 -11.20
N ARG A 201 1.13 -17.73 -10.05
CA ARG A 201 1.90 -17.42 -8.82
C ARG A 201 2.18 -18.65 -7.98
N PHE A 202 3.41 -18.74 -7.48
CA PHE A 202 3.81 -19.70 -6.45
C PHE A 202 4.38 -18.98 -5.23
N PRO A 203 4.01 -19.37 -4.00
CA PRO A 203 2.94 -20.32 -3.66
C PRO A 203 1.56 -19.78 -4.06
N MET A 204 0.59 -20.68 -4.25
CA MET A 204 -0.78 -20.29 -4.61
C MET A 204 -1.35 -19.36 -3.53
N PRO A 205 -1.78 -18.14 -3.89
CA PRO A 205 -2.38 -17.21 -2.93
C PRO A 205 -3.70 -17.73 -2.38
N ARG A 206 -4.05 -17.30 -1.18
CA ARG A 206 -5.40 -17.51 -0.66
C ARG A 206 -6.38 -16.60 -1.41
N TYR A 207 -7.39 -17.20 -2.03
CA TYR A 207 -8.49 -16.48 -2.67
C TYR A 207 -9.57 -16.11 -1.64
N ILE A 208 -10.03 -14.86 -1.70
CA ILE A 208 -11.05 -14.29 -0.80
C ILE A 208 -12.07 -13.52 -1.65
N ASP A 209 -13.35 -13.84 -1.50
CA ASP A 209 -14.49 -13.08 -2.03
C ASP A 209 -15.27 -12.54 -0.84
N THR A 210 -15.42 -11.22 -0.75
CA THR A 210 -16.08 -10.55 0.37
C THR A 210 -16.77 -9.27 -0.10
N GLU A 211 -17.52 -8.65 0.79
CA GLU A 211 -18.38 -7.51 0.50
C GLU A 211 -18.42 -6.55 1.67
N GLN A 212 -19.01 -5.37 1.47
CA GLN A 212 -19.23 -4.40 2.53
C GLN A 212 -19.95 -5.03 3.73
N GLY A 213 -19.37 -4.88 4.92
CA GLY A 213 -19.89 -5.50 6.16
C GLY A 213 -19.51 -6.97 6.36
N GLY A 214 -18.90 -7.62 5.37
CA GLY A 214 -18.41 -9.00 5.47
C GLY A 214 -17.23 -9.15 6.43
N SER A 215 -17.17 -10.28 7.16
CA SER A 215 -16.10 -10.51 8.15
C SER A 215 -14.70 -10.58 7.54
N GLN A 216 -14.58 -11.00 6.28
CA GLN A 216 -13.30 -11.08 5.57
C GLN A 216 -12.88 -9.74 4.94
N ALA A 217 -13.75 -8.72 4.89
CA ALA A 217 -13.38 -7.37 4.44
C ALA A 217 -12.26 -6.76 5.29
N ARG A 218 -12.07 -7.23 6.53
CA ARG A 218 -10.94 -6.84 7.40
C ARG A 218 -9.57 -7.04 6.76
N PHE A 219 -9.42 -8.00 5.84
CA PHE A 219 -8.16 -8.21 5.13
C PHE A 219 -7.83 -7.03 4.21
N LEU A 220 -8.83 -6.40 3.58
CA LEU A 220 -8.66 -5.15 2.84
C LEU A 220 -8.41 -3.98 3.80
N LEU A 221 -9.28 -3.82 4.80
CA LEU A 221 -9.24 -2.66 5.71
C LEU A 221 -7.93 -2.54 6.51
N SER A 222 -7.27 -3.67 6.81
CA SER A 222 -5.97 -3.68 7.49
C SER A 222 -4.78 -3.31 6.60
N LYS A 223 -4.96 -3.27 5.27
CA LYS A 223 -3.89 -2.94 4.30
C LYS A 223 -3.99 -1.52 3.75
N VAL A 224 -5.20 -0.94 3.70
CA VAL A 224 -5.42 0.42 3.20
C VAL A 224 -4.78 1.49 4.10
N ASN A 225 -4.37 2.60 3.49
CA ASN A 225 -3.96 3.80 4.21
C ASN A 225 -5.19 4.43 4.90
N PRO A 226 -5.16 4.65 6.23
CA PRO A 226 -6.26 5.25 6.97
C PRO A 226 -6.27 6.78 6.79
N SER A 227 -6.59 7.26 5.59
CA SER A 227 -6.79 8.70 5.30
C SER A 227 -8.06 9.24 5.96
N GLN A 228 -9.11 8.42 5.99
CA GLN A 228 -10.39 8.67 6.63
C GLN A 228 -10.52 7.78 7.86
N THR A 229 -10.33 8.37 9.03
CA THR A 229 -10.47 7.71 10.33
C THR A 229 -11.60 8.32 11.14
N HIS A 230 -12.05 7.58 12.15
CA HIS A 230 -12.98 8.09 13.17
C HIS A 230 -12.46 9.38 13.82
N ASN A 231 -11.15 9.54 14.01
CA ASN A 231 -10.56 10.75 14.60
C ASN A 231 -10.70 12.00 13.72
N ASN A 232 -10.54 11.86 12.40
CA ASN A 232 -10.70 12.99 11.47
C ASN A 232 -12.18 13.33 11.21
N MET A 233 -13.08 12.35 11.34
CA MET A 233 -14.52 12.53 11.13
C MET A 233 -15.18 13.40 12.21
N TYR A 234 -14.61 13.47 13.41
CA TYR A 234 -15.11 14.33 14.51
C TYR A 234 -14.33 15.64 14.68
N ALA A 235 -13.16 15.80 14.06
CA ALA A 235 -12.32 17.00 14.19
C ALA A 235 -12.86 18.20 13.40
N TYR A 236 -13.56 17.97 12.28
CA TYR A 236 -14.29 19.00 11.53
C TYR A 236 -15.70 19.18 12.07
N GLY A 237 -15.80 19.73 13.29
CA GLY A 237 -17.00 20.35 13.88
C GLY A 237 -18.38 19.84 13.41
N GLY A 238 -18.90 18.82 14.09
CA GLY A 238 -20.33 18.67 14.35
C GLY A 238 -21.29 18.66 13.16
N VAL A 239 -21.33 17.55 12.43
CA VAL A 239 -22.59 17.06 11.85
C VAL A 239 -22.67 15.57 12.13
N ALA A 240 -23.58 15.18 13.04
CA ALA A 240 -24.02 13.81 13.09
C ALA A 240 -24.53 13.44 11.70
N MET A 241 -23.90 12.45 11.05
CA MET A 241 -24.24 12.01 9.70
C MET A 241 -25.76 11.88 9.55
N SER A 242 -26.31 12.67 8.63
CA SER A 242 -27.45 12.20 7.84
C SER A 242 -27.05 10.87 7.19
N PRO A 243 -27.91 9.83 7.16
CA PRO A 243 -27.59 8.49 6.65
C PRO A 243 -27.40 8.44 5.11
N GLN A 244 -26.97 9.54 4.49
CA GLN A 244 -26.92 9.76 3.05
C GLN A 244 -25.59 10.32 2.54
N SER A 245 -24.58 10.52 3.38
CA SER A 245 -23.25 10.87 2.89
C SER A 245 -22.54 9.62 2.37
N THR A 246 -22.34 9.61 1.05
CA THR A 246 -21.66 8.64 0.19
C THR A 246 -20.15 8.46 0.47
N GLU A 247 -19.70 8.66 1.70
CA GLU A 247 -18.30 8.49 2.07
C GLU A 247 -18.09 7.13 2.73
N GLY A 248 -17.12 6.37 2.21
CA GLY A 248 -16.82 5.00 2.61
C GLY A 248 -16.59 4.85 4.12
N ALA A 249 -16.81 3.64 4.64
CA ALA A 249 -16.72 3.39 6.08
C ALA A 249 -15.33 3.76 6.62
N PRO A 250 -15.22 4.62 7.64
CA PRO A 250 -13.94 5.04 8.19
C PRO A 250 -13.21 3.85 8.80
N VAL A 251 -11.89 3.79 8.59
CA VAL A 251 -11.07 2.72 9.19
C VAL A 251 -10.85 3.03 10.67
N LEU A 252 -11.18 2.08 11.53
CA LEU A 252 -10.98 2.15 12.97
C LEU A 252 -9.55 1.74 13.31
N THR A 253 -8.62 2.69 13.28
CA THR A 253 -7.22 2.49 13.68
C THR A 253 -6.61 3.78 14.22
N ASP A 254 -5.62 3.63 15.10
CA ASP A 254 -4.73 4.70 15.56
C ASP A 254 -3.44 4.79 14.72
N ASP A 255 -3.34 3.98 13.66
CA ASP A 255 -2.19 4.00 12.76
C ASP A 255 -2.05 5.35 12.06
N VAL A 256 -0.79 5.78 11.92
CA VAL A 256 -0.42 7.02 11.24
C VAL A 256 -0.71 6.89 9.73
N SER A 257 -1.45 7.85 9.16
CA SER A 257 -1.70 7.91 7.72
C SER A 257 -0.44 8.27 6.93
N LEU A 258 -0.41 7.94 5.64
CA LEU A 258 0.69 8.29 4.74
C LEU A 258 0.96 9.81 4.74
N GLN A 259 -0.09 10.62 4.80
CA GLN A 259 0.05 12.08 4.85
C GLN A 259 0.81 12.53 6.10
N VAL A 260 0.38 12.08 7.29
CA VAL A 260 1.04 12.45 8.56
C VAL A 260 2.47 11.92 8.60
N PHE A 261 2.71 10.71 8.08
CA PHE A 261 4.05 10.16 7.91
C PHE A 261 4.94 11.06 7.04
N MET A 262 4.44 11.50 5.89
CA MET A 262 5.18 12.38 4.97
C MET A 262 5.43 13.77 5.58
N GLU A 263 4.48 14.33 6.34
CA GLU A 263 4.67 15.59 7.06
C GLU A 263 5.76 15.48 8.12
N HIS A 264 5.80 14.38 8.86
CA HIS A 264 6.85 14.12 9.85
C HIS A 264 8.22 13.90 9.19
N LEU A 265 8.26 13.13 8.10
CA LEU A 265 9.48 12.91 7.32
C LEU A 265 10.05 14.23 6.81
N LYS A 266 9.22 15.10 6.22
CA LYS A 266 9.63 16.43 5.75
C LYS A 266 10.23 17.26 6.87
N LYS A 267 9.56 17.33 8.04
CA LYS A 267 10.06 18.08 9.21
C LYS A 267 11.43 17.58 9.66
N LEU A 268 11.64 16.27 9.70
CA LEU A 268 12.92 15.68 10.10
C LEU A 268 14.01 15.88 9.03
N ALA A 269 13.65 15.77 7.75
CA ALA A 269 14.58 15.92 6.64
C ALA A 269 15.16 17.34 6.54
N VAL A 270 14.36 18.38 6.79
CA VAL A 270 14.82 19.77 6.72
C VAL A 270 15.47 20.28 8.01
N SER A 271 15.38 19.50 9.09
CA SER A 271 15.89 19.90 10.41
C SER A 271 17.41 19.85 10.49
N SER A 272 17.96 20.79 11.26
CA SER A 272 19.41 21.02 11.45
C SER A 272 20.22 19.88 12.07
N THR A 273 19.60 18.76 12.46
CA THR A 273 20.27 17.73 13.26
C THR A 273 20.94 16.71 12.35
N SER A 274 22.18 17.00 11.94
CA SER A 274 23.12 16.01 11.37
C SER A 274 24.07 15.50 12.45
#